data_AF-A0A1F5ZPP0-F1
#
_entry.id   AF-A0A1F5ZPP0-F1
#
_cell.length_a   1.000
_cell.length_b   1.000
_cell.length_c   1.000
_cell.angle_alpha   90.00
_cell.angle_beta   90.00
_cell.angle_gamma   90.00
#
_symmetry.space_group_name_H-M   'P 1'
#
loop_
_entity.id
_entity.type
_entity.pdbx_description
1 polymer ?
#
loop_
_entity_poly.entity_id
_entity_poly.type
_entity_poly.pdbx_seq_one_letter_code
_entity_poly.pdbx_strand_id
1 'polypeptide(L)'
;MQNDFNIPKIGPCKGQFKFAELSHIFENFPPGEKKDIEAWVVNTVKISMIKKMSSVLEKSGIANLKKVFLVPLFTISDLTYRVNDLAPELRTIYFKELIFTMDKLKSRLYPVTLS
;
A
#
# COMPACT_ATOMS: atom_id res chain seq x y z
N MET A 1 -18.21 -14.81 -32.45
CA MET A 1 -17.20 -14.04 -31.67
C MET A 1 -17.91 -13.36 -30.52
N GLN A 2 -17.95 -14.00 -29.36
CA GLN A 2 -18.30 -13.41 -28.06
C GLN A 2 -17.41 -14.13 -27.05
N ASN A 3 -16.37 -13.47 -26.57
CA ASN A 3 -15.52 -13.98 -25.50
C ASN A 3 -16.14 -13.56 -24.18
N ASP A 4 -16.97 -14.44 -23.62
CA ASP A 4 -17.39 -14.38 -22.22
C ASP A 4 -16.16 -14.60 -21.33
N PHE A 5 -15.50 -13.50 -20.94
CA PHE A 5 -14.55 -13.50 -19.84
C PHE A 5 -15.34 -13.70 -18.54
N ASN A 6 -15.60 -14.96 -18.23
CA ASN A 6 -16.11 -15.38 -16.93
C ASN A 6 -14.98 -15.19 -15.91
N ILE A 7 -14.92 -13.98 -15.32
CA ILE A 7 -14.00 -13.65 -14.25
C ILE A 7 -14.35 -14.57 -13.07
N PRO A 8 -13.46 -15.48 -12.63
CA PRO A 8 -13.72 -16.27 -11.44
C PRO A 8 -13.93 -15.32 -10.27
N LYS A 9 -15.09 -15.40 -9.62
CA LYS A 9 -15.33 -14.75 -8.33
C LYS A 9 -14.32 -15.33 -7.35
N ILE A 10 -13.22 -14.64 -7.18
CA ILE A 10 -12.16 -15.00 -6.24
C ILE A 10 -12.81 -14.94 -4.86
N GLY A 11 -13.03 -16.10 -4.25
CA GLY A 11 -13.58 -16.21 -2.90
C GLY A 11 -12.74 -15.42 -1.91
N PRO A 12 -13.32 -15.02 -0.75
CA PRO A 12 -12.61 -14.19 0.22
C PRO A 12 -11.37 -14.94 0.68
N CYS A 13 -10.18 -14.40 0.40
CA CYS A 13 -8.95 -14.92 1.00
C CYS A 13 -9.16 -14.97 2.51
N LYS A 14 -9.01 -16.15 3.13
CA LYS A 14 -9.12 -16.41 4.58
C LYS A 14 -7.97 -15.79 5.40
N GLY A 15 -7.54 -14.63 4.98
CA GLY A 15 -6.71 -13.66 5.68
C GLY A 15 -7.23 -12.32 5.24
N GLN A 16 -8.46 -11.98 5.64
CA GLN A 16 -8.96 -10.61 5.55
C GLN A 16 -8.06 -9.76 6.46
N PHE A 17 -6.92 -9.32 5.93
CA PHE A 17 -6.24 -8.17 6.47
C PHE A 17 -7.29 -7.07 6.51
N LYS A 18 -7.67 -6.66 7.72
CA LYS A 18 -8.73 -5.69 7.96
C LYS A 18 -8.28 -4.34 7.44
N PHE A 19 -8.34 -4.13 6.13
CA PHE A 19 -8.23 -2.81 5.52
C PHE A 19 -9.25 -1.85 6.16
N ALA A 20 -10.39 -2.40 6.60
CA ALA A 20 -11.40 -1.74 7.43
C ALA A 20 -10.81 -1.09 8.71
N GLU A 21 -9.85 -1.72 9.40
CA GLU A 21 -9.21 -1.12 10.58
C GLU A 21 -8.30 0.07 10.23
N LEU A 22 -7.72 0.06 9.02
CA LEU A 22 -6.85 1.14 8.54
C LEU A 22 -7.64 2.31 7.97
N SER A 23 -8.84 2.07 7.40
CA SER A 23 -9.70 3.16 6.92
C SER A 23 -10.21 4.06 8.04
N HIS A 24 -10.42 3.51 9.25
CA HIS A 24 -10.85 4.28 10.42
C HIS A 24 -9.84 5.38 10.84
N ILE A 25 -8.55 5.22 10.52
CA ILE A 25 -7.52 6.23 10.84
C ILE A 25 -7.80 7.54 10.11
N PHE A 26 -8.38 7.47 8.92
CA PHE A 26 -8.72 8.65 8.12
C PHE A 26 -10.09 9.23 8.45
N GLU A 27 -10.95 8.53 9.19
CA GLU A 27 -12.34 8.95 9.39
C GLU A 27 -12.47 10.30 10.11
N ASN A 28 -11.54 10.57 11.04
CA ASN A 28 -11.56 11.75 11.92
C ASN A 28 -10.96 13.03 11.29
N PHE A 29 -10.36 12.96 10.10
CA PHE A 29 -9.71 14.12 9.48
C PHE A 29 -10.65 14.87 8.51
N PRO A 30 -10.43 16.18 8.27
CA PRO A 30 -11.07 16.88 7.17
C PRO A 30 -10.73 16.27 5.80
N PRO A 31 -11.61 16.32 4.78
CA PRO A 31 -11.37 15.68 3.48
C PRO A 31 -10.07 16.10 2.76
N GLY A 32 -9.60 17.33 2.95
CA GLY A 32 -8.32 17.81 2.42
C GLY A 32 -7.14 17.11 3.09
N GLU A 33 -7.12 17.09 4.42
CA GLU A 33 -6.07 16.45 5.20
C GLU A 33 -6.04 14.93 4.99
N LYS A 34 -7.20 14.28 4.78
CA LYS A 34 -7.25 12.86 4.43
C LYS A 34 -6.42 12.54 3.19
N LYS A 35 -6.55 13.36 2.13
CA LYS A 35 -5.82 13.16 0.87
C LYS A 35 -4.33 13.37 1.05
N ASP A 36 -3.93 14.39 1.81
CA ASP A 36 -2.52 14.69 2.05
C ASP A 36 -1.85 13.60 2.90
N ILE A 37 -2.53 13.12 3.94
CA ILE A 37 -2.05 12.02 4.78
C ILE A 37 -1.98 10.72 3.97
N GLU A 38 -3.00 10.41 3.16
CA GLU A 38 -2.99 9.22 2.32
C GLU A 38 -1.85 9.27 1.28
N ALA A 39 -1.66 10.41 0.61
CA ALA A 39 -0.55 10.61 -0.30
C ALA A 39 0.81 10.47 0.41
N TRP A 40 0.93 10.96 1.64
CA TRP A 40 2.12 10.78 2.46
C TRP A 40 2.37 9.30 2.79
N VAL A 41 1.34 8.53 3.18
CA VAL A 41 1.45 7.08 3.42
C VAL A 41 1.90 6.36 2.15
N VAL A 42 1.23 6.60 1.03
CA VAL A 42 1.53 5.99 -0.26
C VAL A 42 2.97 6.26 -0.68
N ASN A 43 3.43 7.51 -0.60
CA ASN A 43 4.80 7.87 -0.94
C ASN A 43 5.83 7.26 0.01
N THR A 44 5.53 7.22 1.31
CA THR A 44 6.40 6.60 2.30
C THR A 44 6.58 5.10 2.01
N VAL A 45 5.50 4.38 1.73
CA VAL A 45 5.54 2.96 1.39
C VAL A 45 6.30 2.74 0.09
N LYS A 46 6.02 3.51 -0.97
CA LYS A 46 6.75 3.44 -2.26
C LYS A 46 8.26 3.57 -2.07
N ILE A 47 8.70 4.60 -1.35
CA ILE A 47 10.12 4.87 -1.09
C ILE A 47 10.74 3.73 -0.29
N SER A 48 10.05 3.25 0.75
CA SER A 48 10.54 2.17 1.60
C SER A 48 10.69 0.86 0.82
N MET A 49 9.69 0.50 0.01
CA MET A 49 9.74 -0.66 -0.90
C MET A 49 10.93 -0.58 -1.86
N ILE A 50 11.12 0.56 -2.52
CA ILE A 50 12.27 0.77 -3.42
C ILE A 50 13.59 0.57 -2.67
N LYS A 51 13.74 1.16 -1.48
CA LYS A 51 14.98 1.06 -0.70
C LYS A 51 15.27 -0.38 -0.26
N LYS A 52 14.28 -1.07 0.31
CA LYS A 52 14.42 -2.44 0.79
C LYS A 52 14.79 -3.42 -0.32
N MET A 53 14.17 -3.27 -1.49
CA MET A 53 14.42 -4.18 -2.60
C MET A 53 15.67 -3.81 -3.40
N SER A 54 16.17 -2.57 -3.31
CA SER A 54 17.40 -2.16 -4.00
C SER A 54 18.66 -2.89 -3.51
N SER A 55 18.67 -3.40 -2.27
CA SER A 55 19.77 -4.24 -1.75
C SER A 55 19.59 -5.73 -2.05
N VAL A 56 18.42 -6.13 -2.55
CA VAL A 56 18.06 -7.54 -2.77
C VAL A 56 18.04 -7.89 -4.26
N LEU A 57 17.59 -6.96 -5.10
CA LEU A 57 17.41 -7.18 -6.53
C LEU A 57 18.66 -6.78 -7.33
N GLU A 58 18.89 -7.50 -8.42
CA GLU A 58 19.84 -7.09 -9.44
C GLU A 58 19.35 -5.84 -10.19
N LYS A 59 20.25 -5.18 -10.94
CA LYS A 59 19.95 -3.89 -11.61
C LYS A 59 18.68 -3.92 -12.47
N SER A 60 18.40 -5.02 -13.17
CA SER A 60 17.20 -5.21 -13.99
C SER A 60 15.93 -5.29 -13.14
N GLY A 61 15.98 -6.01 -12.02
CA GLY A 61 14.90 -6.09 -11.03
C GLY A 61 14.61 -4.74 -10.39
N ILE A 62 15.63 -3.96 -10.06
CA ILE A 62 15.48 -2.58 -9.52
C ILE A 62 14.79 -1.67 -10.55
N ALA A 63 15.15 -1.77 -11.83
CA ALA A 63 14.53 -0.97 -12.89
C ALA A 63 13.03 -1.31 -13.03
N ASN A 64 12.67 -2.59 -12.98
CA ASN A 64 11.27 -3.03 -13.02
C ASN A 64 10.49 -2.59 -11.77
N LEU A 65 11.09 -2.71 -10.59
CA LEU A 65 10.52 -2.23 -9.34
C LEU A 65 10.20 -0.72 -9.40
N LYS A 66 11.14 0.08 -9.91
CA LYS A 66 10.92 1.53 -10.09
C LYS A 66 9.73 1.82 -11.00
N LYS A 67 9.52 1.03 -12.07
CA LYS A 67 8.34 1.16 -12.95
C LYS A 67 7.02 0.84 -12.23
N VAL A 68 7.04 -0.05 -11.24
CA VAL A 68 5.86 -0.37 -10.43
C VAL A 68 5.54 0.78 -9.47
N PHE A 69 6.55 1.31 -8.76
CA PHE A 69 6.32 2.22 -7.63
C PHE A 69 6.45 3.72 -7.93
N LEU A 70 7.17 4.15 -8.98
CA LEU A 70 7.35 5.57 -9.31
C LEU A 70 6.19 6.18 -10.12
N VAL A 71 5.10 5.43 -10.33
CA VAL A 71 3.87 5.94 -10.94
C VAL A 71 3.19 6.93 -9.97
N PRO A 72 2.62 8.05 -10.45
CA PRO A 72 1.83 8.95 -9.62
C PRO A 72 0.54 8.23 -9.19
N LEU A 73 0.50 7.78 -7.95
CA LEU A 73 -0.67 7.18 -7.31
C LEU A 73 -0.89 7.94 -6.01
N PHE A 74 -2.15 8.26 -5.71
CA PHE A 74 -2.53 9.07 -4.56
C PHE A 74 -3.29 8.29 -3.49
N THR A 75 -3.78 7.09 -3.83
CA THR A 75 -4.55 6.28 -2.90
C THR A 75 -3.84 4.97 -2.58
N ILE A 76 -4.13 4.44 -1.38
CA ILE A 76 -3.65 3.13 -0.95
C ILE A 76 -4.31 2.03 -1.80
N SER A 77 -5.56 2.23 -2.23
CA SER A 77 -6.30 1.29 -3.07
C SER A 77 -5.60 1.09 -4.43
N ASP A 78 -5.23 2.17 -5.11
CA ASP A 78 -4.55 2.11 -6.41
C ASP A 78 -3.19 1.41 -6.27
N LEU A 79 -2.45 1.72 -5.20
CA LEU A 79 -1.16 1.07 -4.93
C LEU A 79 -1.33 -0.43 -4.63
N THR A 80 -2.37 -0.79 -3.86
CA THR A 80 -2.69 -2.20 -3.54
C THR A 80 -3.02 -2.98 -4.80
N TYR A 81 -3.89 -2.42 -5.66
CA TYR A 81 -4.25 -3.02 -6.95
C TYR A 81 -3.00 -3.23 -7.81
N ARG A 82 -2.16 -2.20 -7.95
CA ARG A 82 -0.93 -2.24 -8.74
C ARG A 82 0.03 -3.35 -8.28
N VAL A 83 0.25 -3.47 -6.98
CA VAL A 83 1.12 -4.53 -6.42
C VAL A 83 0.50 -5.90 -6.66
N ASN A 84 -0.81 -6.05 -6.49
CA ASN A 84 -1.46 -7.34 -6.70
C ASN A 84 -1.41 -7.82 -8.14
N ASP A 85 -1.48 -6.90 -9.11
CA ASP A 85 -1.55 -7.19 -10.53
C ASP A 85 -0.16 -7.30 -11.18
N LEU A 86 0.75 -6.37 -10.88
CA LEU A 86 2.02 -6.25 -11.60
C LEU A 86 3.24 -6.77 -10.85
N ALA A 87 3.14 -6.93 -9.54
CA ALA A 87 4.23 -7.41 -8.70
C ALA A 87 3.73 -8.26 -7.53
N PRO A 88 2.94 -9.33 -7.79
CA PRO A 88 2.34 -10.15 -6.74
C PRO A 88 3.37 -10.76 -5.79
N GLU A 89 4.61 -10.97 -6.25
CA GLU A 89 5.75 -11.43 -5.45
C GLU A 89 6.13 -10.44 -4.33
N LEU A 90 5.83 -9.16 -4.50
CA LEU A 90 6.12 -8.11 -3.50
C LEU A 90 4.98 -7.92 -2.48
N ARG A 91 3.83 -8.56 -2.70
CA ARG A 91 2.60 -8.37 -1.92
C ARG A 91 2.82 -8.48 -0.42
N THR A 92 3.51 -9.52 0.03
CA THR A 92 3.78 -9.75 1.46
C THR A 92 4.61 -8.62 2.07
N ILE A 93 5.64 -8.17 1.37
CA ILE A 93 6.53 -7.10 1.85
C ILE A 93 5.79 -5.76 1.83
N TYR A 94 4.99 -5.52 0.78
CA TYR A 94 4.13 -4.36 0.65
C TYR A 94 3.16 -4.21 1.83
N PHE A 95 2.40 -5.25 2.17
CA PHE A 95 1.44 -5.16 3.27
C PHE A 95 2.13 -4.96 4.62
N LYS A 96 3.26 -5.63 4.86
CA LYS A 96 4.07 -5.39 6.07
C LYS A 96 4.50 -3.92 6.18
N GLU A 97 4.95 -3.33 5.08
CA GLU A 97 5.38 -1.94 5.06
C GLU A 97 4.23 -0.96 5.22
N LEU A 98 3.08 -1.26 4.60
CA LEU A 98 1.87 -0.47 4.75
C LEU A 98 1.43 -0.43 6.21
N ILE A 99 1.34 -1.58 6.87
CA ILE A 99 0.95 -1.67 8.29
C ILE A 99 1.94 -0.89 9.16
N PHE A 100 3.24 -1.12 8.99
CA PHE A 100 4.27 -0.41 9.74
C PHE A 100 4.17 1.11 9.57
N THR A 101 3.89 1.58 8.35
CA THR A 101 3.72 3.01 8.05
C THR A 101 2.46 3.57 8.73
N MET A 102 1.37 2.81 8.73
CA MET A 102 0.12 3.19 9.39
C MET A 102 0.25 3.23 10.91
N ASP A 103 0.95 2.27 11.52
CA ASP A 103 1.23 2.28 12.96
C ASP A 103 2.09 3.48 13.36
N LYS A 104 3.09 3.81 12.53
CA LYS A 104 3.93 5.01 12.70
C LYS A 104 3.13 6.31 12.56
N LEU A 105 2.15 6.34 11.66
CA LEU A 105 1.24 7.47 11.53
C LEU A 105 0.38 7.60 12.79
N LYS A 106 -0.22 6.50 13.26
CA LYS A 106 -1.04 6.46 14.47
C LYS A 106 -0.28 6.98 15.69
N SER A 107 0.97 6.54 15.90
CA SER A 107 1.79 7.00 17.03
C SER A 107 2.18 8.47 16.96
N ARG A 108 2.25 9.06 15.76
CA ARG A 108 2.51 10.49 15.56
C ARG A 108 1.28 11.36 15.80
N LEU A 109 0.10 10.88 15.41
CA LEU A 109 -1.16 11.61 15.56
C LEU A 109 -1.71 11.51 16.98
N TYR A 110 -1.48 10.39 17.65
CA TYR A 110 -1.91 10.13 19.03
C TYR A 110 -0.70 9.73 19.88
N PRO A 111 0.20 10.68 20.21
CA PRO A 111 1.28 10.39 21.14
C PRO A 111 0.64 10.00 22.47
N VAL A 112 1.04 8.84 23.03
CA VAL A 112 0.60 8.43 24.36
C VAL A 112 1.05 9.51 25.34
N THR A 113 0.11 10.31 25.83
CA THR A 113 0.36 11.21 26.96
C THR A 113 0.56 10.31 28.18
N LEU A 114 1.82 10.08 28.54
CA LEU A 114 2.20 9.56 29.85
C LEU A 114 1.88 10.65 30.87
N SER A 115 0.67 10.60 31.41
CA SER A 115 0.25 11.30 32.64
C SER A 115 0.58 10.45 33.86
#